data_AF-A0A328SKI9-F1
#
_entry.id   AF-A0A328SKI9-F1
#
_cell.length_a   1.000
_cell.length_b   1.000
_cell.length_c   1.000
_cell.angle_alpha   90.00
_cell.angle_beta   90.00
_cell.angle_gamma   90.00
#
_symmetry.space_group_name_H-M   'P 1'
#
loop_
_entity.id
_entity.type
_entity.pdbx_description
1 polymer ?
#
loop_
_entity_poly.entity_id
_entity_poly.type
_entity_poly.pdbx_seq_one_letter_code
_entity_poly.pdbx_strand_id
1 'polypeptide(L)'
;MEIDNILDALAMDGVEEIVQYCNVKYNDETIEFRLINDDIGVIDEIEYKIEDEWTMDYDIENANDSVKMMINAIEKAPFEVFHKSDVGAKLKLNHQSIKEQMTPEHFKTEFYVDNEGPIEFTLEKNVITLD
;
A
#
# COMPACT_ATOMS: atom_id res chain seq x y z
N MET A 1 5.05 -18.57 6.48
CA MET A 1 5.85 -18.20 7.67
C MET A 1 5.79 -16.69 7.81
N GLU A 2 5.50 -16.15 9.00
CA GLU A 2 5.57 -14.69 9.22
C GLU A 2 7.02 -14.25 9.37
N ILE A 3 7.35 -13.10 8.76
CA ILE A 3 8.67 -12.48 8.85
C ILE A 3 8.55 -10.98 9.08
N ASP A 4 9.52 -10.40 9.79
CA ASP A 4 9.52 -8.98 10.09
C ASP A 4 10.08 -8.14 8.93
N ASN A 5 11.02 -8.71 8.15
CA ASN A 5 11.70 -8.01 7.07
C ASN A 5 11.68 -8.79 5.75
N ILE A 6 11.25 -8.18 4.64
CA ILE A 6 11.24 -8.85 3.32
C ILE A 6 12.64 -9.28 2.84
N LEU A 7 13.70 -8.56 3.22
CA LEU A 7 15.07 -8.92 2.87
C LEU A 7 15.51 -10.24 3.50
N ASP A 8 14.91 -10.62 4.64
CA ASP A 8 15.14 -11.92 5.25
C ASP A 8 14.56 -13.04 4.36
N ALA A 9 13.40 -12.82 3.72
CA ALA A 9 12.86 -13.75 2.72
C ALA A 9 13.81 -13.93 1.54
N LEU A 10 14.32 -12.83 0.99
CA LEU A 10 15.21 -12.87 -0.19
C LEU A 10 16.54 -13.57 0.09
N ALA A 11 16.90 -13.73 1.36
CA ALA A 11 18.09 -14.45 1.80
C ALA A 11 17.81 -15.94 2.12
N MET A 12 16.55 -16.37 2.11
CA MET A 12 16.14 -17.75 2.39
C MET A 12 16.06 -18.58 1.10
N ASP A 13 16.62 -19.79 1.15
CA ASP A 13 16.46 -20.75 0.06
C ASP A 13 15.03 -21.31 0.06
N GLY A 14 14.42 -21.40 -1.13
CA GLY A 14 13.11 -22.06 -1.33
C GLY A 14 11.89 -21.18 -1.09
N VAL A 15 12.02 -19.86 -1.11
CA VAL A 15 10.86 -18.95 -1.11
C VAL A 15 10.16 -19.00 -2.46
N GLU A 16 8.86 -19.30 -2.46
CA GLU A 16 8.03 -19.28 -3.68
C GLU A 16 7.29 -17.96 -3.86
N GLU A 17 6.77 -17.39 -2.76
CA GLU A 17 5.90 -16.22 -2.78
C GLU A 17 6.07 -15.43 -1.48
N ILE A 18 6.02 -14.11 -1.60
CA ILE A 18 6.02 -13.18 -0.46
C ILE A 18 4.75 -12.33 -0.47
N VAL A 19 3.87 -12.54 0.49
CA VAL A 19 2.62 -11.81 0.66
C VAL A 19 2.77 -10.74 1.74
N GLN A 20 2.67 -9.47 1.35
CA GLN A 20 2.70 -8.33 2.26
C GLN A 20 1.29 -7.81 2.50
N TYR A 21 0.82 -7.86 3.75
CA TYR A 21 -0.49 -7.35 4.10
C TYR A 21 -0.37 -5.92 4.58
N CYS A 22 -1.19 -5.06 4.01
CA CYS A 22 -1.12 -3.62 4.12
C CYS A 22 -2.49 -3.04 4.46
N ASN A 23 -2.47 -1.86 5.05
CA ASN A 23 -3.66 -1.02 5.12
C ASN A 23 -3.36 0.37 4.58
N VAL A 24 -4.41 1.04 4.11
CA VAL A 24 -4.39 2.46 3.80
C VAL A 24 -5.54 3.16 4.51
N LYS A 25 -5.29 4.36 5.04
CA LYS A 25 -6.26 5.15 5.79
C LYS A 25 -6.37 6.56 5.25
N TYR A 26 -7.61 7.03 5.11
CA TYR A 26 -7.93 8.38 4.68
C TYR A 26 -9.37 8.74 5.04
N ASN A 27 -9.60 9.92 5.63
CA ASN A 27 -10.93 10.45 5.94
C ASN A 27 -11.86 9.42 6.64
N ASP A 28 -11.44 8.94 7.81
CA ASP A 28 -12.06 7.88 8.62
C ASP A 28 -12.27 6.50 7.95
N GLU A 29 -11.93 6.37 6.67
CA GLU A 29 -11.99 5.11 5.94
C GLU A 29 -10.67 4.33 6.06
N THR A 30 -10.77 3.01 5.98
CA THR A 30 -9.61 2.10 5.93
C THR A 30 -9.84 1.05 4.86
N ILE A 31 -8.84 0.82 4.02
CA ILE A 31 -8.82 -0.28 3.06
C ILE A 31 -7.69 -1.23 3.44
N GLU A 32 -8.01 -2.50 3.60
CA GLU A 32 -7.04 -3.59 3.73
C GLU A 32 -6.72 -4.11 2.32
N PHE A 33 -5.44 -4.27 2.00
CA PHE A 33 -4.97 -4.84 0.74
C PHE A 33 -3.71 -5.67 0.98
N ARG A 34 -3.37 -6.56 0.05
CA ARG A 34 -2.13 -7.32 0.07
C ARG A 34 -1.39 -7.21 -1.25
N LEU A 35 -0.07 -7.24 -1.15
CA LEU A 35 0.84 -7.28 -2.28
C LEU A 35 1.39 -8.70 -2.37
N ILE A 36 1.24 -9.32 -3.54
CA ILE A 36 1.82 -10.62 -3.84
C ILE A 36 3.09 -10.34 -4.62
N ASN A 37 4.21 -10.79 -4.07
CA ASN A 37 5.53 -10.62 -4.67
C ASN A 37 6.10 -11.99 -5.02
N ASP A 38 6.89 -12.01 -6.09
CA ASP A 38 7.70 -13.16 -6.48
C ASP A 38 8.86 -13.43 -5.50
N ASP A 39 9.65 -14.46 -5.81
CA ASP A 39 10.81 -14.91 -5.02
C ASP A 39 11.96 -13.88 -4.96
N ILE A 40 11.95 -12.87 -5.85
CA ILE A 40 12.93 -11.78 -5.87
C ILE A 40 12.38 -10.45 -5.34
N GLY A 41 11.15 -10.43 -4.83
CA GLY A 41 10.52 -9.27 -4.19
C GLY A 41 9.97 -8.24 -5.16
N VAL A 42 9.64 -8.64 -6.39
CA VAL A 42 8.90 -7.83 -7.35
C VAL A 42 7.41 -8.07 -7.16
N ILE A 43 6.64 -6.99 -7.09
CA ILE A 43 5.18 -7.07 -6.96
C ILE A 43 4.59 -7.59 -8.28
N ASP A 44 3.93 -8.74 -8.20
CA ASP A 44 3.15 -9.32 -9.29
C ASP A 44 1.71 -8.83 -9.26
N GLU A 45 1.07 -8.90 -8.08
CA GLU A 45 -0.36 -8.65 -7.93
C GLU A 45 -0.69 -7.82 -6.69
N ILE A 46 -1.76 -7.03 -6.79
CA ILE A 46 -2.35 -6.28 -5.68
C ILE A 46 -3.78 -6.77 -5.52
N GLU A 47 -4.13 -7.22 -4.32
CA GLU A 47 -5.47 -7.67 -3.99
C GLU A 47 -6.04 -6.89 -2.81
N TYR A 48 -7.30 -6.55 -2.91
CA TYR A 48 -8.04 -5.83 -1.89
C TYR A 48 -8.92 -6.78 -1.11
N LYS A 49 -9.07 -6.53 0.19
CA LYS A 49 -9.98 -7.29 1.02
C LYS A 49 -11.39 -6.72 0.91
N ILE A 50 -12.32 -7.54 0.44
CA ILE A 50 -13.75 -7.23 0.40
C ILE A 50 -14.47 -8.31 1.20
N GLU A 51 -15.09 -7.91 2.31
CA GLU A 51 -15.65 -8.85 3.28
C GLU A 51 -14.56 -9.84 3.78
N ASP A 52 -14.71 -11.13 3.49
CA ASP A 52 -13.77 -12.19 3.85
C ASP A 52 -12.97 -12.74 2.64
N GLU A 53 -13.04 -12.08 1.49
CA GLU A 53 -12.39 -12.49 0.25
C GLU A 53 -11.35 -11.47 -0.23
N TRP A 54 -10.30 -11.98 -0.89
CA TRP A 54 -9.27 -11.16 -1.55
C TRP A 54 -9.54 -11.13 -3.05
N THR A 55 -9.56 -9.93 -3.63
CA THR A 55 -9.87 -9.73 -5.06
C THR A 55 -8.99 -8.66 -5.67
N MET A 56 -8.60 -8.85 -6.93
CA MET A 56 -7.92 -7.82 -7.73
C MET A 56 -8.89 -6.71 -8.17
N ASP A 57 -10.16 -7.06 -8.37
CA ASP A 57 -11.18 -6.14 -8.87
C ASP A 57 -11.95 -5.50 -7.71
N TYR A 58 -11.55 -4.30 -7.31
CA TYR A 58 -12.31 -3.49 -6.35
C TYR A 58 -13.46 -2.77 -7.05
N ASP A 59 -14.67 -2.82 -6.49
CA ASP A 59 -15.84 -2.10 -7.01
C ASP A 59 -15.72 -0.59 -6.76
N ILE A 60 -14.93 0.06 -7.60
CA ILE A 60 -14.66 1.49 -7.52
C ILE A 60 -15.86 2.33 -7.92
N GLU A 61 -16.83 1.80 -8.68
CA GLU A 61 -17.99 2.58 -9.15
C GLU A 61 -18.92 2.91 -7.98
N ASN A 62 -19.17 1.93 -7.11
CA ASN A 62 -20.03 2.07 -5.94
C ASN A 62 -19.29 2.59 -4.68
N ALA A 63 -17.97 2.72 -4.73
CA ALA A 63 -17.17 3.26 -3.64
C ALA A 63 -17.43 4.75 -3.36
N ASN A 64 -17.24 5.17 -2.11
CA ASN A 64 -17.23 6.59 -1.75
C ASN A 64 -15.96 7.30 -2.25
N ASP A 65 -15.96 8.63 -2.22
CA ASP A 65 -14.86 9.43 -2.79
C ASP A 65 -13.52 9.19 -2.07
N SER A 66 -13.52 9.01 -0.75
CA SER A 66 -12.31 8.69 0.04
C SER A 66 -11.69 7.37 -0.40
N VAL A 67 -12.52 6.33 -0.54
CA VAL A 67 -12.11 5.00 -1.01
C VAL A 67 -11.60 5.07 -2.43
N LYS A 68 -12.30 5.77 -3.33
CA LYS A 68 -11.85 6.01 -4.71
C LYS A 68 -10.48 6.67 -4.75
N MET A 69 -10.22 7.66 -3.90
CA MET A 69 -8.92 8.31 -3.81
C MET A 69 -7.82 7.35 -3.32
N MET A 70 -8.09 6.55 -2.29
CA MET A 70 -7.16 5.57 -1.76
C MET A 70 -6.78 4.49 -2.78
N ILE A 71 -7.77 3.87 -3.44
CA ILE A 71 -7.53 2.86 -4.50
C ILE A 71 -6.70 3.46 -5.62
N ASN A 72 -7.08 4.63 -6.13
CA ASN A 72 -6.30 5.30 -7.17
C ASN A 72 -4.87 5.66 -6.71
N ALA A 73 -4.67 5.97 -5.43
CA ALA A 73 -3.34 6.26 -4.88
C ALA A 73 -2.47 5.00 -4.83
N ILE A 74 -3.07 3.85 -4.52
CA ILE A 74 -2.39 2.55 -4.52
C ILE A 74 -1.97 2.17 -5.94
N GLU A 75 -2.91 2.18 -6.90
CA GLU A 75 -2.67 1.74 -8.27
C GLU A 75 -1.66 2.62 -9.04
N LYS A 76 -1.56 3.91 -8.68
CA LYS A 76 -0.64 4.86 -9.33
C LYS A 76 0.67 5.05 -8.58
N ALA A 77 0.80 4.48 -7.38
CA ALA A 77 2.05 4.58 -6.66
C ALA A 77 3.14 3.80 -7.42
N PRO A 78 4.36 4.37 -7.54
CA PRO A 78 5.50 3.60 -8.04
C PRO A 78 5.69 2.35 -7.18
N PHE A 79 5.93 1.18 -7.78
CA PHE A 79 6.14 -0.07 -7.05
C PHE A 79 7.24 0.03 -5.97
N GLU A 80 8.27 0.85 -6.21
CA GLU A 80 9.34 1.16 -5.24
C GLU A 80 8.83 1.75 -3.91
N VAL A 81 7.64 2.38 -3.90
CA VAL A 81 7.01 2.90 -2.68
C VAL A 81 6.64 1.76 -1.74
N PHE A 82 6.23 0.63 -2.30
CA PHE A 82 5.78 -0.54 -1.57
C PHE A 82 6.92 -1.49 -1.18
N HIS A 83 8.10 -1.35 -1.78
CA HIS A 83 9.32 -2.07 -1.40
C HIS A 83 9.86 -1.56 -0.05
N LYS A 84 9.08 -1.75 1.02
CA LYS A 84 9.49 -1.51 2.40
C LYS A 84 9.71 -2.82 3.10
N SER A 85 10.85 -2.84 3.77
CA SER A 85 11.41 -4.02 4.34
C SER A 85 10.68 -4.37 5.63
N ASP A 86 10.44 -3.40 6.52
CA ASP A 86 10.03 -3.66 7.90
C ASP A 86 8.52 -3.54 8.12
N VAL A 87 7.96 -4.55 8.80
CA VAL A 87 6.60 -4.49 9.36
C VAL A 87 6.42 -3.26 10.26
N GLY A 88 5.30 -2.57 10.11
CA GLY A 88 4.98 -1.32 10.80
C GLY A 88 5.47 -0.06 10.08
N ALA A 89 6.15 -0.19 8.94
CA ALA A 89 6.53 0.95 8.12
C ALA A 89 5.29 1.73 7.66
N LYS A 90 5.30 3.04 7.91
CA LYS A 90 4.27 3.98 7.49
C LYS A 90 4.74 4.87 6.37
N LEU A 91 3.90 5.08 5.36
CA LEU A 91 4.16 5.96 4.24
C LEU A 91 2.97 6.85 3.94
N LYS A 92 3.26 7.97 3.28
CA LYS A 92 2.23 8.83 2.70
C LYS A 92 2.11 8.46 1.24
N LEU A 93 0.92 8.02 0.83
CA LEU A 93 0.63 7.85 -0.59
C LEU A 93 0.20 9.20 -1.17
N ASN A 94 0.66 9.49 -2.38
CA ASN A 94 0.40 10.75 -3.04
C ASN A 94 -0.58 10.53 -4.19
N HIS A 95 -1.63 11.33 -4.27
CA HIS A 95 -2.58 11.25 -5.38
C HIS A 95 -2.91 12.64 -5.92
N GLN A 96 -2.91 12.78 -7.26
CA GLN A 96 -3.09 14.06 -7.96
C GLN A 96 -4.44 14.75 -7.69
N SER A 97 -5.44 14.00 -7.22
CA SER A 97 -6.76 14.52 -6.86
C SER A 97 -6.84 15.09 -5.44
N ILE A 98 -5.81 14.89 -4.60
CA ILE A 98 -5.70 15.57 -3.30
C ILE A 98 -5.25 17.01 -3.59
N LYS A 99 -6.10 18.02 -3.38
CA LYS A 99 -5.76 19.44 -3.65
C LYS A 99 -6.53 20.41 -2.74
N GLU A 100 -5.97 21.55 -2.28
CA GLU A 100 -4.75 22.25 -2.72
C GLU A 100 -3.79 22.66 -1.59
N GLN A 101 -2.48 22.61 -1.90
CA GLN A 101 -1.45 23.34 -1.18
C GLN A 101 -1.41 24.82 -1.56
N MET A 102 -1.60 25.70 -0.58
CA MET A 102 -1.06 27.08 -0.61
C MET A 102 0.15 27.20 0.33
N THR A 103 1.18 26.39 0.11
CA THR A 103 2.46 26.56 0.80
C THR A 103 3.34 27.56 0.05
N PRO A 104 3.90 28.60 0.73
CA PRO A 104 4.92 29.46 0.15
C PRO A 104 6.03 28.61 -0.49
N GLU A 105 6.64 29.08 -1.58
CA GLU A 105 7.54 28.28 -2.42
C GLU A 105 8.70 27.60 -1.65
N HIS A 106 9.07 28.16 -0.50
CA HIS A 106 10.10 27.70 0.43
C HIS A 106 9.66 26.51 1.32
N PHE A 107 8.38 26.14 1.31
CA PHE A 107 7.76 25.07 2.11
C PHE A 107 7.12 23.97 1.24
N LYS A 108 7.45 23.89 -0.05
CA LYS A 108 6.97 22.82 -0.94
C LYS A 108 7.25 21.45 -0.31
N THR A 109 6.19 20.72 0.01
CA THR A 109 6.29 19.30 0.37
C THR A 109 6.05 18.48 -0.89
N GLU A 110 6.73 17.35 -1.04
CA GLU A 110 6.55 16.48 -2.21
C GLU A 110 5.19 15.75 -2.24
N PHE A 111 4.40 15.88 -1.17
CA PHE A 111 3.09 15.25 -0.99
C PHE A 111 1.94 16.28 -1.01
N TYR A 112 0.87 15.94 -1.70
CA TYR A 112 -0.41 16.65 -1.65
C TYR A 112 -1.13 16.29 -0.35
N VAL A 113 -1.63 17.31 0.35
CA VAL A 113 -2.35 17.19 1.63
C VAL A 113 -3.52 18.17 1.59
N ASP A 114 -4.71 17.71 1.96
CA ASP A 114 -5.89 18.57 2.14
C ASP A 114 -6.24 18.71 3.64
N ASN A 115 -7.44 19.18 3.96
CA ASN A 115 -7.86 19.38 5.35
C ASN A 115 -8.04 18.07 6.14
N GLU A 116 -8.18 16.94 5.45
CA GLU A 116 -8.33 15.60 6.05
C GLU A 116 -6.98 14.94 6.35
N GLY A 117 -5.88 15.52 5.84
CA GLY A 117 -4.52 15.01 6.03
C GLY A 117 -4.05 14.11 4.88
N PRO A 118 -2.94 13.37 5.07
CA PRO A 118 -2.40 12.51 4.02
C PRO A 118 -3.15 11.16 3.96
N ILE A 119 -3.11 10.52 2.80
CA ILE A 119 -3.40 9.09 2.70
C ILE A 119 -2.24 8.32 3.37
N GLU A 120 -2.51 7.66 4.50
CA GLU A 120 -1.50 6.93 5.28
C GLU A 120 -1.53 5.44 4.94
N PHE A 121 -0.44 4.94 4.35
CA PHE A 121 -0.18 3.52 4.13
C PHE A 121 0.57 2.93 5.34
N THR A 122 0.23 1.69 5.72
CA THR A 122 0.97 0.91 6.72
C THR A 122 1.18 -0.52 6.24
N LEU A 123 2.42 -1.02 6.30
CA LEU A 123 2.71 -2.45 6.17
C LEU A 123 2.43 -3.14 7.50
N GLU A 124 1.49 -4.08 7.55
CA GLU A 124 1.06 -4.72 8.81
C GLU A 124 1.76 -6.04 9.11
N LYS A 125 2.05 -6.84 8.09
CA LYS A 125 2.74 -8.13 8.23
C LYS A 125 3.27 -8.61 6.89
N ASN A 126 4.34 -9.40 6.92
CA ASN A 126 4.81 -10.16 5.77
C ASN A 126 4.65 -11.65 6.04
N VAL A 127 4.20 -12.41 5.04
CA VAL A 127 4.08 -13.87 5.09
C VAL A 127 4.74 -14.45 3.86
N ILE A 128 5.59 -15.45 4.04
CA ILE A 128 6.24 -16.18 2.95
C ILE A 128 5.71 -17.61 2.83
N THR A 129 5.67 -18.11 1.60
CA THR A 129 5.45 -19.52 1.26
C THR A 129 6.79 -20.16 0.90
N LEU A 130 7.04 -21.36 1.41
CA LEU A 130 8.26 -22.14 1.17
C LEU A 130 7.88 -23.47 0.50
N ASP A 131 8.73 -23.97 -0.41
CA ASP A 131 8.67 -25.33 -0.99
C ASP A 131 9.10 -26.42 0.03
#